data_AF-A0A849BUX1-F1
#
_entry.id   AF-A0A849BUX1-F1
#
_cell.length_a   1.000
_cell.length_b   1.000
_cell.length_c   1.000
_cell.angle_alpha   90.00
_cell.angle_beta   90.00
_cell.angle_gamma   90.00
#
_symmetry.space_group_name_H-M   'P 1'
#
loop_
_entity.id
_entity.type
_entity.pdbx_description
1 polymer ?
#
loop_
_entity_poly.entity_id
_entity_poly.type
_entity_poly.pdbx_seq_one_letter_code
_entity_poly.pdbx_strand_id
1 'polypeptide(L)'
;MKLQVEQDDGPFYDGGEAPAEEAAAAIAPEAVVVNVAEPPESPRTRADDQDVADDLEPDLVIVLDRRFNEATRREEFRLLRRIGYDDNVPGVGIGRILVPADLENWTTDLTSVPFFLTWLVPKTGAHLPAAILHDGLVLHKDEPASYIAAREIYRDEADRVFRDAMAKTGTGLLRRWMVWAAVTAATMHFARQVDWAPIQKWHYRIALWGTLALIVSLGMWSTLDLLNISGIAGVPWIGERPIPALIGGLAGALAIPLLLGTTWGKFRIAGWIIGPLVALILPAIVPIVVISGLYVGVERLQQWQPWLAKALAVVSVCAILAVFAVSWWMA
;
A
#
# COMPACT_ATOMS: atom_id res chain seq x y z
N MET A 1 -8.47 21.32 -3.25
CA MET A 1 -9.36 20.94 -2.12
C MET A 1 -8.61 21.30 -0.85
N LYS A 2 -9.17 22.12 0.05
CA LYS A 2 -8.54 22.43 1.35
C LYS A 2 -9.10 21.45 2.37
N LEU A 3 -8.28 20.54 2.86
CA LEU A 3 -8.61 19.69 4.01
C LEU A 3 -7.99 20.37 5.24
N GLN A 4 -8.85 20.91 6.12
CA GLN A 4 -8.42 21.41 7.42
C GLN A 4 -8.54 20.27 8.43
N VAL A 5 -7.42 19.86 9.02
CA VAL A 5 -7.38 18.95 10.18
C VAL A 5 -6.89 19.80 11.34
N GLU A 6 -7.81 20.22 12.20
CA GLU A 6 -7.52 20.98 13.41
C GLU A 6 -7.05 19.98 14.48
N GLN A 7 -5.78 20.06 14.90
CA GLN A 7 -5.22 19.10 15.85
C GLN A 7 -4.18 19.75 16.78
N ASP A 8 -4.62 20.67 17.64
CA ASP A 8 -3.83 21.42 18.64
C ASP A 8 -2.75 20.54 19.33
N ASP A 9 -1.46 20.84 19.11
CA ASP A 9 -0.24 20.16 19.60
C ASP A 9 0.09 18.80 18.95
N GLY A 10 -0.24 18.66 17.66
CA GLY A 10 0.04 17.46 16.89
C GLY A 10 1.53 17.24 16.59
N PRO A 11 1.98 15.99 16.41
CA PRO A 11 3.31 15.69 15.88
C PRO A 11 3.43 16.00 14.38
N PHE A 12 2.37 16.48 13.74
CA PHE A 12 2.39 17.00 12.39
C PHE A 12 2.28 18.51 12.44
N TYR A 13 2.95 19.22 11.55
CA TYR A 13 2.92 20.69 11.47
C TYR A 13 3.13 21.16 10.03
N ASP A 14 2.88 22.45 9.78
CA ASP A 14 3.21 23.08 8.50
C ASP A 14 4.72 23.30 8.38
N GLY A 15 5.35 22.64 7.41
CA GLY A 15 6.78 22.76 7.14
C GLY A 15 7.15 23.95 6.26
N GLY A 16 6.16 24.74 5.82
CA GLY A 16 6.33 25.95 5.04
C GLY A 16 6.83 25.73 3.60
N GLU A 17 7.24 26.84 2.98
CA GLU A 17 7.60 26.93 1.57
C GLU A 17 9.09 27.29 1.35
N ALA A 18 9.86 27.43 2.44
CA ALA A 18 11.26 27.84 2.38
C ALA A 18 12.10 26.95 1.44
N PRO A 19 13.17 27.47 0.79
CA PRO A 19 14.09 26.65 0.04
C PRO A 19 14.62 25.46 0.85
N ALA A 20 14.88 24.32 0.21
CA ALA A 20 15.23 23.08 0.89
C ALA A 20 16.45 23.21 1.81
N GLU A 21 17.45 24.00 1.41
CA GLU A 21 18.68 24.25 2.20
C GLU A 21 18.39 25.07 3.47
N GLU A 22 17.51 26.07 3.38
CA GLU A 22 17.09 26.88 4.52
C GLU A 22 16.27 26.04 5.51
N ALA A 23 15.33 25.24 4.99
CA ALA A 23 14.55 24.31 5.79
C ALA A 23 15.42 23.24 6.46
N ALA A 24 16.48 22.77 5.80
CA ALA A 24 17.45 21.83 6.36
C ALA A 24 18.25 22.44 7.51
N ALA A 25 18.75 23.67 7.32
CA ALA A 25 19.48 24.40 8.36
C ALA A 25 18.64 24.63 9.62
N ALA A 26 17.31 24.79 9.47
CA ALA A 26 16.38 24.91 10.60
C ALA A 26 16.16 23.59 11.37
N ILE A 27 16.43 22.43 10.75
CA ILE A 27 16.37 21.12 11.42
C ILE A 27 17.68 20.82 12.15
N ALA A 28 18.79 20.81 11.42
CA ALA A 28 20.13 20.55 11.94
C ALA A 28 21.19 21.00 10.92
N PRO A 29 22.40 21.43 11.36
CA PRO A 29 23.49 21.80 10.44
C PRO A 29 23.89 20.66 9.49
N GLU A 30 23.76 19.41 9.96
CA GLU A 30 24.06 18.18 9.25
C GLU A 30 22.82 17.47 8.63
N ALA A 31 21.68 18.16 8.54
CA ALA A 31 20.48 17.58 7.97
C ALA A 31 20.70 17.14 6.51
N VAL A 32 20.21 15.95 6.19
CA VAL A 32 20.28 15.38 4.84
C VAL A 32 19.07 15.85 4.05
N VAL A 33 19.33 16.47 2.90
CA VAL A 33 18.32 16.75 1.87
C VAL A 33 18.39 15.64 0.84
N VAL A 34 17.35 14.81 0.78
CA VAL A 34 17.24 13.75 -0.22
C VAL A 34 16.31 14.24 -1.32
N ASN A 35 16.84 14.40 -2.54
CA ASN A 35 16.10 14.72 -3.76
C ASN A 35 16.72 13.90 -4.89
N VAL A 36 16.17 12.72 -5.21
CA VAL A 36 16.78 11.84 -6.24
C VAL A 36 16.28 12.17 -7.66
N ALA A 37 15.91 13.44 -7.91
CA ALA A 37 15.75 13.99 -9.26
C ALA A 37 16.86 15.02 -9.50
N GLU A 38 17.62 14.88 -10.60
CA GLU A 38 18.60 15.90 -11.01
C GLU A 38 17.88 17.24 -11.22
N PRO A 39 18.43 18.36 -10.70
CA PRO A 39 17.82 19.67 -10.86
C PRO A 39 17.98 20.13 -12.30
N PRO A 40 16.92 20.46 -13.04
CA PRO A 40 17.07 21.36 -14.18
C PRO A 40 17.19 22.81 -13.67
N GLU A 41 17.99 23.58 -14.40
CA GLU A 41 18.31 24.98 -14.13
C GLU A 41 17.04 25.84 -13.99
N SER A 42 16.86 26.46 -12.82
CA SER A 42 15.69 27.25 -12.47
C SER A 42 15.52 28.49 -13.38
N PRO A 43 14.32 28.75 -13.93
CA PRO A 43 13.92 30.12 -14.25
C PRO A 43 13.51 30.81 -12.95
N ARG A 44 14.17 31.91 -12.62
CA ARG A 44 13.79 32.77 -11.51
C ARG A 44 12.43 33.45 -11.76
N THR A 45 11.74 33.69 -10.63
CA THR A 45 10.88 34.85 -10.31
C THR A 45 9.36 34.67 -10.44
N ARG A 46 8.68 34.77 -9.28
CA ARG A 46 7.84 35.94 -8.99
C ARG A 46 7.72 36.19 -7.48
N ALA A 47 8.15 37.37 -7.07
CA ALA A 47 7.72 37.99 -5.83
C ALA A 47 6.27 38.45 -6.01
N ASP A 48 5.43 38.17 -5.03
CA ASP A 48 4.30 39.02 -4.69
C ASP A 48 4.16 38.98 -3.16
N ASP A 49 4.15 40.19 -2.59
CA ASP A 49 3.88 40.47 -1.19
C ASP A 49 2.46 40.01 -0.80
N GLN A 50 2.32 39.48 0.40
CA GLN A 50 1.13 39.73 1.22
C GLN A 50 1.46 39.56 2.72
N ASP A 51 1.55 40.71 3.39
CA ASP A 51 1.27 40.88 4.81
C ASP A 51 -0.12 40.33 5.12
N VAL A 52 -0.22 39.30 5.97
CA VAL A 52 -1.41 39.02 6.77
C VAL A 52 -0.98 38.53 8.16
N ALA A 53 -1.28 39.39 9.13
CA ALA A 53 -1.59 39.18 10.53
C ALA A 53 -1.26 37.81 11.19
N ASP A 54 -0.54 37.94 12.31
CA ASP A 54 -0.48 37.06 13.46
C ASP A 54 -1.89 36.59 13.89
N ASP A 55 -2.34 35.47 13.35
CA ASP A 55 -3.52 34.69 13.75
C ASP A 55 -3.09 33.22 13.73
N LEU A 56 -3.14 32.58 14.90
CA LEU A 56 -2.73 31.19 15.20
C LEU A 56 -2.83 30.27 13.97
N GLU A 57 -1.68 29.94 13.37
CA GLU A 57 -1.58 29.07 12.21
C GLU A 57 -2.23 27.71 12.51
N PRO A 58 -3.07 27.14 11.62
CA PRO A 58 -3.69 25.85 11.88
C PRO A 58 -2.63 24.73 11.96
N ASP A 59 -2.84 23.81 12.91
CA ASP A 59 -1.91 22.72 13.27
C ASP A 59 -1.43 21.82 12.10
N LEU A 60 -2.16 21.74 10.99
CA LEU A 60 -1.65 21.20 9.72
C LEU A 60 -2.57 21.62 8.56
N VAL A 61 -2.05 22.36 7.58
CA VAL A 61 -2.78 22.68 6.34
C VAL A 61 -2.16 21.96 5.15
N ILE A 62 -2.84 20.94 4.62
CA ILE A 62 -2.40 20.25 3.41
C ILE A 62 -2.99 20.96 2.18
N VAL A 63 -2.12 21.61 1.40
CA VAL A 63 -2.49 22.28 0.16
C VAL A 63 -1.94 21.53 -1.04
N LEU A 64 -2.85 21.04 -1.90
CA LEU A 64 -2.52 20.22 -3.06
C LEU A 64 -2.98 20.89 -4.36
N ASP A 65 -2.07 20.93 -5.33
CA ASP A 65 -2.35 21.20 -6.74
C ASP A 65 -2.62 19.87 -7.46
N ARG A 66 -3.85 19.69 -7.97
CA ARG A 66 -4.26 18.48 -8.69
C ARG A 66 -3.89 18.61 -10.15
N ARG A 67 -3.03 17.72 -10.62
CA ARG A 67 -2.58 17.63 -12.02
C ARG A 67 -3.10 16.34 -12.64
N PHE A 68 -3.41 16.40 -13.93
CA PHE A 68 -3.75 15.22 -14.69
C PHE A 68 -2.61 14.93 -15.66
N ASN A 69 -1.94 13.79 -15.47
CA ASN A 69 -0.87 13.36 -16.34
C ASN A 69 -1.46 12.62 -17.53
N GLU A 70 -1.43 13.25 -18.71
CA GLU A 70 -2.01 12.68 -19.93
C GLU A 70 -1.30 11.41 -20.39
N ALA A 71 0.02 11.30 -20.15
CA ALA A 71 0.81 10.14 -20.56
C ALA A 71 0.47 8.89 -19.73
N THR A 72 0.32 9.05 -18.41
CA THR A 72 -0.04 7.95 -17.50
C THR A 72 -1.55 7.76 -17.36
N ARG A 73 -2.35 8.76 -17.79
CA ARG A 73 -3.80 8.89 -17.56
C ARG A 73 -4.16 8.77 -16.08
N ARG A 74 -3.34 9.36 -15.22
CA ARG A 74 -3.51 9.36 -13.75
C ARG A 74 -3.59 10.77 -13.21
N GLU A 75 -4.25 10.88 -12.07
CA GLU A 75 -4.23 12.10 -11.26
C GLU A 75 -3.01 12.06 -10.36
N GLU A 76 -2.25 13.15 -10.37
CA GLU A 76 -1.08 13.37 -9.55
C GLU A 76 -1.31 14.64 -8.73
N PHE A 77 -0.82 14.67 -7.50
CA PHE A 77 -1.01 15.78 -6.60
C PHE A 77 0.34 16.32 -6.18
N ARG A 78 0.53 17.63 -6.37
CA ARG A 78 1.73 18.32 -5.92
C ARG A 78 1.43 19.06 -4.62
N LEU A 79 2.30 18.90 -3.62
CA LEU A 79 2.25 19.69 -2.41
C LEU A 79 2.70 21.13 -2.71
N LEU A 80 1.91 22.11 -2.28
CA LEU A 80 2.33 23.52 -2.34
C LEU A 80 3.13 23.94 -1.11
N ARG A 81 2.98 23.20 -0.01
CA ARG A 81 3.63 23.44 1.28
C ARG A 81 4.14 22.12 1.83
N ARG A 82 5.25 22.14 2.56
CA ARG A 82 5.79 20.93 3.18
C ARG A 82 4.92 20.50 4.35
N ILE A 83 4.84 19.19 4.56
CA ILE A 83 4.37 18.63 5.81
C ILE A 83 5.58 18.33 6.70
N GLY A 84 5.51 18.80 7.94
CA GLY A 84 6.44 18.47 9.00
C GLY A 84 5.92 17.33 9.86
N TYR A 85 6.81 16.45 10.30
CA TYR A 85 6.50 15.38 11.24
C TYR A 85 7.62 15.19 12.27
N ASP A 86 7.23 15.15 13.54
CA ASP A 86 8.14 14.93 14.67
C ASP A 86 8.06 13.48 15.17
N ASP A 87 9.10 12.71 14.87
CA ASP A 87 9.27 11.32 15.28
C ASP A 87 10.06 11.21 16.59
N ASN A 88 9.42 11.58 17.70
CA ASN A 88 10.03 11.63 19.03
C ASN A 88 9.98 10.28 19.78
N VAL A 89 10.00 9.14 19.08
CA VAL A 89 9.94 7.82 19.73
C VAL A 89 11.25 7.56 20.50
N PRO A 90 11.22 7.30 21.83
CA PRO A 90 12.44 7.13 22.61
C PRO A 90 13.35 6.01 22.09
N GLY A 91 14.62 6.33 21.83
CA GLY A 91 15.67 5.38 21.45
C GLY A 91 15.66 4.90 19.99
N VAL A 92 14.58 5.14 19.23
CA VAL A 92 14.45 4.70 17.82
C VAL A 92 13.88 5.78 16.88
N GLY A 93 13.49 6.92 17.43
CA GLY A 93 12.95 8.06 16.69
C GLY A 93 13.99 8.72 15.79
N ILE A 94 13.53 9.26 14.68
CA ILE A 94 14.36 9.93 13.66
C ILE A 94 14.51 11.43 13.96
N GLY A 95 13.60 12.00 14.76
CA GLY A 95 13.51 13.44 14.98
C GLY A 95 12.59 14.11 13.96
N ARG A 96 12.92 15.35 13.57
CA ARG A 96 12.12 16.13 12.63
C ARG A 96 12.30 15.65 11.19
N ILE A 97 11.19 15.52 10.48
CA ILE A 97 11.13 15.12 9.08
C ILE A 97 10.26 16.12 8.32
N LEU A 98 10.74 16.63 7.18
CA LEU A 98 9.95 17.45 6.25
C LEU A 98 9.80 16.75 4.91
N VAL A 99 8.58 16.79 4.36
CA VAL A 99 8.26 16.22 3.03
C VAL A 99 7.42 17.22 2.21
N PRO A 100 7.71 17.43 0.92
CA PRO A 100 8.88 16.96 0.19
C PRO A 100 10.10 17.86 0.43
N ALA A 101 11.30 17.42 0.06
CA ALA A 101 12.42 18.35 -0.04
C ALA A 101 12.27 19.29 -1.24
N ASP A 102 11.72 18.81 -2.37
CA ASP A 102 11.45 19.58 -3.59
C ASP A 102 9.94 19.79 -3.81
N LEU A 103 9.43 21.00 -3.54
CA LEU A 103 8.01 21.36 -3.74
C LEU A 103 7.64 21.60 -5.22
N GLU A 104 8.61 21.78 -6.11
CA GLU A 104 8.34 22.09 -7.51
C GLU A 104 8.03 20.81 -8.30
N ASN A 105 8.83 19.77 -8.09
CA ASN A 105 8.79 18.56 -8.92
C ASN A 105 8.21 17.33 -8.22
N TRP A 106 8.12 17.31 -6.89
CA TRP A 106 7.59 16.15 -6.19
C TRP A 106 6.07 16.06 -6.33
N THR A 107 5.58 14.87 -6.68
CA THR A 107 4.16 14.55 -6.78
C THR A 107 3.86 13.27 -6.00
N THR A 108 2.63 13.17 -5.50
CA THR A 108 2.08 11.98 -4.84
C THR A 108 0.75 11.59 -5.49
N ASP A 109 0.43 10.30 -5.50
CA ASP A 109 -0.89 9.79 -5.86
C ASP A 109 -1.83 9.67 -4.64
N LEU A 110 -1.45 10.30 -3.52
CA LEU A 110 -2.03 10.27 -2.17
C LEU A 110 -1.89 8.92 -1.47
N THR A 111 -2.26 7.84 -2.14
CA THR A 111 -2.05 6.47 -1.68
C THR A 111 -2.19 5.49 -2.85
N SER A 112 -1.09 4.80 -3.18
CA SER A 112 -1.06 3.69 -4.16
C SER A 112 -1.76 2.41 -3.64
N VAL A 113 -3.09 2.45 -3.47
CA VAL A 113 -3.89 1.27 -3.12
C VAL A 113 -4.38 0.57 -4.40
N PRO A 114 -4.12 -0.74 -4.59
CA PRO A 114 -4.74 -1.49 -5.68
C PRO A 114 -6.26 -1.34 -5.69
N PHE A 115 -6.87 -1.11 -6.86
CA PHE A 115 -8.29 -0.79 -6.97
C PHE A 115 -9.20 -1.77 -6.20
N PHE A 116 -8.94 -3.07 -6.29
CA PHE A 116 -9.71 -4.10 -5.59
C PHE A 116 -9.55 -4.11 -4.05
N LEU A 117 -8.69 -3.25 -3.49
CA LEU A 117 -8.52 -3.02 -2.05
C LEU A 117 -9.00 -1.64 -1.59
N THR A 118 -9.47 -0.79 -2.50
CA THR A 118 -9.97 0.56 -2.16
C THR A 118 -11.24 0.53 -1.30
N TRP A 119 -11.99 -0.59 -1.32
CA TRP A 119 -13.10 -0.81 -0.40
C TRP A 119 -12.64 -1.00 1.06
N LEU A 120 -11.40 -1.46 1.28
CA LEU A 120 -10.82 -1.72 2.59
C LEU A 120 -10.08 -0.49 3.14
N VAL A 121 -9.31 0.18 2.27
CA VAL A 121 -8.57 1.40 2.59
C VAL A 121 -8.95 2.49 1.57
N PRO A 122 -9.78 3.48 1.96
CA PRO A 122 -10.14 4.56 1.04
C PRO A 122 -8.90 5.39 0.70
N LYS A 123 -8.89 6.07 -0.46
CA LYS A 123 -7.75 6.89 -0.91
C LYS A 123 -7.47 8.13 -0.04
N THR A 124 -8.45 8.55 0.75
CA THR A 124 -8.36 9.73 1.62
C THR A 124 -9.01 9.44 2.96
N GLY A 125 -8.65 10.22 3.97
CA GLY A 125 -9.17 10.12 5.34
C GLY A 125 -8.09 10.46 6.35
N ALA A 126 -8.32 10.06 7.60
CA ALA A 126 -7.38 10.30 8.71
C ALA A 126 -5.93 9.88 8.43
N HIS A 127 -5.71 8.84 7.63
CA HIS A 127 -4.37 8.33 7.30
C HIS A 127 -3.63 9.17 6.24
N LEU A 128 -4.29 10.12 5.58
CA LEU A 128 -3.74 10.85 4.45
C LEU A 128 -2.43 11.60 4.77
N PRO A 129 -2.29 12.35 5.88
CA PRO A 129 -1.03 13.01 6.21
C PRO A 129 0.12 12.01 6.35
N ALA A 130 -0.16 10.86 6.98
CA ALA A 130 0.81 9.78 7.15
C ALA A 130 1.18 9.12 5.82
N ALA A 131 0.24 8.99 4.89
CA ALA A 131 0.49 8.42 3.56
C ALA A 131 1.37 9.33 2.72
N ILE A 132 1.08 10.64 2.70
CA ILE A 132 1.93 11.64 2.03
C ILE A 132 3.33 11.65 2.63
N LEU A 133 3.45 11.58 3.96
CA LEU A 133 4.75 11.47 4.64
C LEU A 133 5.49 10.21 4.18
N HIS A 134 4.81 9.05 4.15
CA HIS A 134 5.42 7.80 3.69
C HIS A 134 5.91 7.92 2.25
N ASP A 135 5.08 8.39 1.32
CA ASP A 135 5.43 8.57 -0.09
C ASP A 135 6.71 9.38 -0.28
N GLY A 136 6.87 10.48 0.47
CA GLY A 136 8.10 11.28 0.45
C GLY A 136 9.34 10.53 0.94
N LEU A 137 9.17 9.58 1.87
CA LEU A 137 10.26 8.75 2.39
C LEU A 137 10.64 7.57 1.48
N VAL A 138 9.77 7.14 0.55
CA VAL A 138 9.98 5.94 -0.27
C VAL A 138 10.57 6.28 -1.64
N LEU A 139 11.64 5.56 -2.03
CA LEU A 139 12.10 5.51 -3.42
C LEU A 139 11.30 4.47 -4.19
N HIS A 140 10.40 4.92 -5.06
CA HIS A 140 9.77 4.06 -6.06
C HIS A 140 10.72 3.76 -7.23
N LYS A 141 10.31 2.91 -8.18
CA LYS A 141 11.11 2.66 -9.39
C LYS A 141 11.15 3.90 -10.30
N ASP A 142 10.06 4.65 -10.29
CA ASP A 142 9.82 5.75 -11.20
C ASP A 142 9.67 7.10 -10.47
N GLU A 143 9.72 7.10 -9.12
CA GLU A 143 9.59 8.29 -8.28
C GLU A 143 10.65 8.29 -7.16
N PRO A 144 11.47 9.34 -7.04
CA PRO A 144 12.50 9.42 -6.02
C PRO A 144 11.94 9.78 -4.64
N ALA A 145 12.58 9.29 -3.57
CA ALA A 145 12.34 9.85 -2.24
C ALA A 145 12.69 11.34 -2.24
N SER A 146 11.87 12.15 -1.56
CA SER A 146 12.06 13.58 -1.39
C SER A 146 11.74 13.97 0.04
N TYR A 147 12.77 14.18 0.87
CA TYR A 147 12.60 14.56 2.27
C TYR A 147 13.83 15.28 2.84
N ILE A 148 13.61 15.97 3.95
CA ILE A 148 14.66 16.58 4.77
C ILE A 148 14.59 15.96 6.16
N ALA A 149 15.70 15.43 6.66
CA ALA A 149 15.78 14.83 7.99
C ALA A 149 17.20 14.89 8.55
N ALA A 150 17.38 14.64 9.85
CA ALA A 150 18.70 14.64 10.49
C ALA A 150 19.66 13.56 9.95
N ARG A 151 19.13 12.49 9.33
CA ARG A 151 19.91 11.42 8.69
C ARG A 151 19.10 10.74 7.59
N GLU A 152 19.77 9.92 6.78
CA GLU A 152 19.09 9.04 5.83
C GLU A 152 18.18 8.04 6.58
N ILE A 153 16.99 7.86 6.04
CA ILE A 153 15.91 7.03 6.59
C ILE A 153 15.82 5.75 5.75
N TYR A 154 15.97 4.60 6.39
CA TYR A 154 15.79 3.31 5.71
C TYR A 154 14.31 2.98 5.53
N ARG A 155 14.01 2.17 4.51
CA ARG A 155 12.64 1.81 4.10
C ARG A 155 11.82 1.20 5.24
N ASP A 156 12.42 0.36 6.06
CA ASP A 156 11.75 -0.28 7.21
C ASP A 156 11.52 0.68 8.38
N GLU A 157 12.36 1.72 8.50
CA GLU A 157 12.11 2.84 9.43
C GLU A 157 10.96 3.71 8.91
N ALA A 158 10.91 3.99 7.61
CA ALA A 158 9.81 4.70 6.98
C ALA A 158 8.47 3.96 7.19
N ASP A 159 8.45 2.63 7.10
CA ASP A 159 7.27 1.82 7.40
C ASP A 159 6.85 1.97 8.88
N ARG A 160 7.80 1.96 9.83
CA ARG A 160 7.50 2.23 11.25
C ARG A 160 6.92 3.63 11.44
N VAL A 161 7.59 4.66 10.90
CA VAL A 161 7.16 6.06 10.97
C VAL A 161 5.74 6.20 10.43
N PHE A 162 5.43 5.56 9.30
CA PHE A 162 4.09 5.59 8.72
C PHE A 162 3.03 5.01 9.65
N ARG A 163 3.29 3.87 10.29
CA ARG A 163 2.37 3.27 11.27
C ARG A 163 2.14 4.19 12.47
N ASP A 164 3.20 4.77 12.99
CA ASP A 164 3.16 5.63 14.18
C ASP A 164 2.47 6.97 13.85
N ALA A 165 2.74 7.53 12.67
CA ALA A 165 2.06 8.70 12.13
C ALA A 165 0.56 8.46 11.90
N MET A 166 0.18 7.28 11.39
CA MET A 166 -1.23 6.87 11.29
C MET A 166 -1.91 6.84 12.67
N ALA A 167 -1.21 6.40 13.72
CA ALA A 167 -1.76 6.40 15.07
C ALA A 167 -2.05 7.84 15.56
N LYS A 168 -1.14 8.76 15.29
CA LYS A 168 -1.22 10.17 15.72
C LYS A 168 -2.31 10.97 14.98
N THR A 169 -2.60 10.60 13.73
CA THR A 169 -3.70 11.17 12.93
C THR A 169 -5.07 10.54 13.21
N GLY A 170 -5.18 9.65 14.21
CA GLY A 170 -6.45 9.03 14.60
C GLY A 170 -6.86 7.80 13.78
N THR A 171 -5.95 7.21 13.00
CA THR A 171 -6.23 5.97 12.27
C THR A 171 -6.37 4.80 13.25
N GLY A 172 -7.49 4.08 13.17
CA GLY A 172 -7.80 2.94 14.04
C GLY A 172 -6.72 1.85 14.05
N LEU A 173 -6.55 1.19 15.21
CA LEU A 173 -5.51 0.20 15.49
C LEU A 173 -5.41 -0.89 14.41
N LEU A 174 -6.51 -1.55 14.07
CA LEU A 174 -6.50 -2.64 13.09
C LEU A 174 -6.06 -2.14 11.71
N ARG A 175 -6.60 -1.00 11.26
CA ARG A 175 -6.27 -0.42 9.94
C ARG A 175 -4.79 -0.08 9.84
N ARG A 176 -4.23 0.63 10.82
CA ARG A 176 -2.81 1.02 10.77
C ARG A 176 -1.87 -0.19 10.75
N TRP A 177 -2.21 -1.27 11.48
CA TRP A 177 -1.41 -2.49 11.49
C TRP A 177 -1.52 -3.29 10.18
N MET A 178 -2.71 -3.35 9.57
CA MET A 178 -2.89 -3.97 8.24
C MET A 178 -2.10 -3.23 7.16
N VAL A 179 -2.22 -1.89 7.13
CA VAL A 179 -1.50 -1.05 6.16
C VAL A 179 0.01 -1.16 6.38
N TRP A 180 0.47 -1.06 7.62
CA TRP A 180 1.89 -1.27 7.97
C TRP A 180 2.42 -2.63 7.51
N ALA A 181 1.66 -3.70 7.74
CA ALA A 181 2.07 -5.03 7.32
C ALA A 181 2.19 -5.10 5.79
N ALA A 182 1.25 -4.49 5.06
CA ALA A 182 1.26 -4.46 3.59
C ALA A 182 2.51 -3.75 3.04
N VAL A 183 2.84 -2.57 3.55
CA VAL A 183 4.05 -1.85 3.12
C VAL A 183 5.33 -2.59 3.54
N THR A 184 5.33 -3.25 4.71
CA THR A 184 6.45 -4.10 5.16
C THR A 184 6.67 -5.28 4.22
N ALA A 185 5.60 -5.93 3.76
CA ALA A 185 5.71 -7.01 2.76
C ALA A 185 6.27 -6.49 1.42
N ALA A 186 5.88 -5.28 1.00
CA ALA A 186 6.49 -4.63 -0.17
C ALA A 186 7.98 -4.35 0.06
N THR A 187 8.37 -3.87 1.25
CA THR A 187 9.76 -3.66 1.67
C THR A 187 10.57 -4.95 1.62
N MET A 188 10.02 -6.07 2.08
CA MET A 188 10.63 -7.40 1.96
C MET A 188 10.77 -7.86 0.50
N HIS A 189 9.77 -7.59 -0.34
CA HIS A 189 9.78 -7.95 -1.76
C HIS A 189 10.86 -7.19 -2.53
N PHE A 190 10.79 -5.86 -2.49
CA PHE A 190 11.67 -5.00 -3.28
C PHE A 190 13.07 -4.90 -2.67
N ALA A 191 13.18 -4.83 -1.33
CA ALA A 191 14.44 -4.67 -0.60
C ALA A 191 15.30 -3.50 -1.11
N ARG A 192 14.65 -2.35 -1.33
CA ARG A 192 15.25 -1.07 -1.77
C ARG A 192 15.33 -0.11 -0.58
N GLN A 193 16.34 0.77 -0.57
CA GLN A 193 16.63 1.68 0.56
C GLN A 193 16.73 0.95 1.91
N VAL A 194 17.38 -0.21 1.92
CA VAL A 194 17.61 -1.00 3.14
C VAL A 194 19.08 -1.31 3.26
N ASP A 195 19.57 -1.35 4.49
CA ASP A 195 20.95 -1.67 4.87
C ASP A 195 21.23 -3.19 4.94
N TRP A 196 20.30 -4.02 4.46
CA TRP A 196 20.37 -5.47 4.62
C TRP A 196 21.46 -6.11 3.77
N ALA A 197 22.17 -7.08 4.35
CA ALA A 197 23.09 -7.96 3.63
C ALA A 197 22.36 -8.78 2.55
N PRO A 198 23.03 -9.22 1.47
CA PRO A 198 22.40 -10.01 0.40
C PRO A 198 21.68 -11.26 0.91
N ILE A 199 22.24 -11.94 1.91
CA ILE A 199 21.63 -13.13 2.52
C ILE A 199 20.32 -12.80 3.23
N GLN A 200 20.23 -11.63 3.88
CA GLN A 200 19.01 -11.16 4.54
C GLN A 200 17.93 -10.83 3.51
N LYS A 201 18.30 -10.19 2.38
CA LYS A 201 17.36 -9.92 1.28
C LYS A 201 16.74 -11.21 0.73
N TRP A 202 17.57 -12.23 0.50
CA TRP A 202 17.09 -13.55 0.06
C TRP A 202 16.23 -14.23 1.11
N HIS A 203 16.65 -14.21 2.38
CA HIS A 203 15.86 -14.76 3.49
C HIS A 203 14.44 -14.16 3.52
N TYR A 204 14.31 -12.82 3.48
CA TYR A 204 12.99 -12.18 3.51
C TYR A 204 12.15 -12.46 2.26
N ARG A 205 12.76 -12.54 1.07
CA ARG A 205 12.04 -12.91 -0.17
C ARG A 205 11.55 -14.36 -0.13
N ILE A 206 12.39 -15.28 0.32
CA ILE A 206 12.04 -16.70 0.48
C ILE A 206 10.95 -16.84 1.54
N ALA A 207 11.06 -16.13 2.67
CA ALA A 207 10.03 -16.13 3.70
C ALA A 207 8.69 -15.61 3.15
N LEU A 208 8.69 -14.46 2.46
CA LEU A 208 7.48 -13.86 1.88
C LEU A 208 6.83 -14.76 0.81
N TRP A 209 7.59 -15.11 -0.23
CA TRP A 209 7.06 -15.89 -1.36
C TRP A 209 6.82 -17.35 -1.00
N GLY A 210 7.66 -17.95 -0.16
CA GLY A 210 7.45 -19.29 0.37
C GLY A 210 6.19 -19.38 1.22
N THR A 211 5.94 -18.37 2.08
CA THR A 211 4.69 -18.28 2.84
C THR A 211 3.48 -18.18 1.90
N LEU A 212 3.53 -17.25 0.93
CA LEU A 212 2.43 -17.07 -0.02
C LEU A 212 2.17 -18.32 -0.86
N ALA A 213 3.22 -18.93 -1.42
CA ALA A 213 3.10 -20.13 -2.23
C ALA A 213 2.51 -21.31 -1.42
N LEU A 214 2.91 -21.46 -0.15
CA LEU A 214 2.38 -22.50 0.72
C LEU A 214 0.91 -22.25 1.08
N ILE A 215 0.53 -21.01 1.40
CA ILE A 215 -0.86 -20.64 1.64
C ILE A 215 -1.73 -20.92 0.42
N VAL A 216 -1.29 -20.50 -0.78
CA VAL A 216 -2.03 -20.74 -2.03
C VAL A 216 -2.17 -22.23 -2.29
N SER A 217 -1.09 -23.01 -2.16
CA SER A 217 -1.10 -24.45 -2.44
C SER A 217 -1.99 -25.21 -1.46
N LEU A 218 -1.89 -24.91 -0.16
CA LEU A 218 -2.72 -25.54 0.87
C LEU A 218 -4.18 -25.10 0.76
N GLY A 219 -4.45 -23.83 0.43
CA GLY A 219 -5.79 -23.33 0.19
C GLY A 219 -6.46 -24.00 -1.02
N MET A 220 -5.70 -24.18 -2.11
CA MET A 220 -6.16 -24.92 -3.29
C MET A 220 -6.44 -26.38 -2.94
N TRP A 221 -5.50 -27.06 -2.27
CA TRP A 221 -5.69 -28.45 -1.85
C TRP A 221 -6.92 -28.60 -0.93
N SER A 222 -7.08 -27.71 0.04
CA SER A 222 -8.24 -27.65 0.94
C SER A 222 -9.56 -27.45 0.18
N THR A 223 -9.56 -26.59 -0.84
CA THR A 223 -10.74 -26.34 -1.67
C THR A 223 -11.11 -27.57 -2.50
N LEU A 224 -10.12 -28.23 -3.09
CA LEU A 224 -10.34 -29.44 -3.88
C LEU A 224 -10.87 -30.60 -3.02
N ASP A 225 -10.37 -30.72 -1.79
CA ASP A 225 -10.85 -31.68 -0.79
C ASP A 225 -12.30 -31.39 -0.38
N LEU A 226 -12.64 -30.12 -0.09
CA LEU A 226 -14.01 -29.69 0.21
C LEU A 226 -15.00 -29.97 -0.93
N LEU A 227 -14.53 -29.95 -2.17
CA LEU A 227 -15.34 -30.27 -3.36
C LEU A 227 -15.43 -31.78 -3.65
N ASN A 228 -14.82 -32.64 -2.82
CA ASN A 228 -14.80 -34.10 -2.98
C ASN A 228 -14.35 -34.56 -4.37
N ILE A 229 -13.34 -33.90 -4.94
CA ILE A 229 -12.82 -34.27 -6.27
C ILE A 229 -12.09 -35.62 -6.17
N SER A 230 -12.52 -36.59 -6.98
CA SER A 230 -11.97 -37.94 -6.97
C SER A 230 -10.47 -37.97 -7.25
N GLY A 231 -9.72 -38.77 -6.49
CA GLY A 231 -8.28 -39.00 -6.69
C GLY A 231 -7.36 -38.04 -5.93
N ILE A 232 -7.92 -37.10 -5.16
CA ILE A 232 -7.16 -36.20 -4.29
C ILE A 232 -7.15 -36.77 -2.88
N ALA A 233 -5.96 -36.83 -2.26
CA ALA A 233 -5.84 -37.24 -0.87
C ALA A 233 -6.47 -36.18 0.03
N GLY A 234 -7.26 -36.61 1.03
CA GLY A 234 -7.87 -35.71 2.00
C GLY A 234 -6.83 -34.93 2.80
N VAL A 235 -7.15 -33.68 3.12
CA VAL A 235 -6.28 -32.83 3.94
C VAL A 235 -6.41 -33.28 5.41
N PRO A 236 -5.31 -33.52 6.15
CA PRO A 236 -5.37 -34.17 7.46
C PRO A 236 -6.23 -33.47 8.51
N TRP A 237 -6.41 -32.15 8.39
CA TRP A 237 -7.21 -31.33 9.30
C TRP A 237 -8.62 -31.02 8.79
N ILE A 238 -8.97 -31.41 7.56
CA ILE A 238 -10.32 -31.26 7.01
C ILE A 238 -11.06 -32.57 7.26
N GLY A 239 -12.02 -32.54 8.18
CA GLY A 239 -12.83 -33.72 8.49
C GLY A 239 -13.85 -34.03 7.37
N GLU A 240 -14.36 -35.27 7.35
CA GLU A 240 -15.35 -35.71 6.35
C GLU A 240 -16.74 -35.07 6.51
N ARG A 241 -17.04 -34.52 7.69
CA ARG A 241 -18.33 -33.91 8.01
C ARG A 241 -18.28 -32.39 7.81
N PRO A 242 -19.37 -31.75 7.37
CA PRO A 242 -19.37 -30.35 6.96
C PRO A 242 -18.93 -29.38 8.07
N ILE A 243 -19.40 -29.56 9.31
CA ILE A 243 -19.03 -28.68 10.43
C ILE A 243 -17.55 -28.86 10.83
N PRO A 244 -17.05 -30.08 11.10
CA PRO A 244 -15.61 -30.31 11.31
C PRO A 244 -14.72 -29.84 10.16
N ALA A 245 -15.15 -29.98 8.90
CA ALA A 245 -14.43 -29.49 7.73
C ALA A 245 -14.25 -27.97 7.77
N LEU A 246 -15.32 -27.22 8.09
CA LEU A 246 -15.26 -25.77 8.22
C LEU A 246 -14.36 -25.31 9.37
N ILE A 247 -14.49 -25.94 10.54
CA ILE A 247 -13.67 -25.61 11.72
C ILE A 247 -12.20 -25.93 11.44
N GLY A 248 -11.92 -27.11 10.89
CA GLY A 248 -10.58 -27.56 10.53
C GLY A 248 -9.94 -26.69 9.46
N GLY A 249 -10.70 -26.33 8.42
CA GLY A 249 -10.26 -25.40 7.37
C GLY A 249 -9.93 -24.02 7.93
N LEU A 250 -10.79 -23.46 8.78
CA LEU A 250 -10.53 -22.18 9.45
C LEU A 250 -9.31 -22.24 10.38
N ALA A 251 -9.19 -23.31 11.18
CA ALA A 251 -8.05 -23.52 12.06
C ALA A 251 -6.74 -23.61 11.28
N GLY A 252 -6.72 -24.36 10.16
CA GLY A 252 -5.57 -24.44 9.26
C GLY A 252 -5.21 -23.09 8.64
N ALA A 253 -6.22 -22.33 8.18
CA ALA A 253 -6.06 -21.00 7.59
C ALA A 253 -5.53 -19.94 8.59
N LEU A 254 -5.68 -20.15 9.90
CA LEU A 254 -5.13 -19.28 10.93
C LEU A 254 -3.78 -19.78 11.45
N ALA A 255 -3.71 -21.05 11.86
CA ALA A 255 -2.53 -21.61 12.53
C ALA A 255 -1.32 -21.70 11.60
N ILE A 256 -1.50 -22.17 10.36
CA ILE A 256 -0.38 -22.36 9.43
C ILE A 256 0.28 -21.01 9.08
N PRO A 257 -0.46 -19.95 8.68
CA PRO A 257 0.17 -18.67 8.39
C PRO A 257 0.78 -17.99 9.62
N LEU A 258 0.21 -18.17 10.81
CA LEU A 258 0.81 -17.66 12.05
C LEU A 258 2.17 -18.32 12.32
N LEU A 259 2.29 -19.63 12.12
CA LEU A 259 3.56 -20.34 12.22
C LEU A 259 4.55 -19.87 11.15
N LEU A 260 4.13 -19.76 9.89
CA LEU A 260 4.98 -19.27 8.80
C LEU A 260 5.44 -17.83 9.04
N GLY A 261 4.59 -16.97 9.60
CA GLY A 261 4.92 -15.60 9.94
C GLY A 261 6.09 -15.49 10.93
N THR A 262 6.33 -16.49 11.78
CA THR A 262 7.51 -16.50 12.66
C THR A 262 8.83 -16.55 11.90
N THR A 263 8.84 -17.09 10.68
CA THR A 263 10.03 -17.17 9.83
C THR A 263 10.46 -15.82 9.25
N TRP A 264 9.63 -14.77 9.40
CA TRP A 264 9.92 -13.42 8.89
C TRP A 264 10.87 -12.61 9.79
N GLY A 265 11.41 -13.21 10.86
CA GLY A 265 12.43 -12.61 11.71
C GLY A 265 11.93 -11.35 12.44
N LYS A 266 12.53 -10.19 12.14
CA LYS A 266 12.12 -8.91 12.73
C LYS A 266 10.71 -8.46 12.29
N PHE A 267 10.25 -8.94 11.12
CA PHE A 267 8.94 -8.62 10.55
C PHE A 267 7.86 -9.65 10.92
N ARG A 268 8.07 -10.48 11.96
CA ARG A 268 7.12 -11.55 12.34
C ARG A 268 5.69 -11.08 12.56
N ILE A 269 5.51 -9.87 13.12
CA ILE A 269 4.19 -9.30 13.37
C ILE A 269 3.47 -9.01 12.05
N ALA A 270 4.19 -8.52 11.02
CA ALA A 270 3.62 -8.33 9.70
C ALA A 270 3.17 -9.67 9.10
N GLY A 271 3.98 -10.72 9.25
CA GLY A 271 3.64 -12.08 8.85
C GLY A 271 2.40 -12.62 9.56
N TRP A 272 2.27 -12.38 10.87
CA TRP A 272 1.09 -12.79 11.66
C TRP A 272 -0.20 -12.07 11.27
N ILE A 273 -0.10 -10.87 10.68
CA ILE A 273 -1.25 -10.12 10.18
C ILE A 273 -1.58 -10.54 8.75
N ILE A 274 -0.60 -10.45 7.84
CA ILE A 274 -0.81 -10.73 6.41
C ILE A 274 -1.12 -12.19 6.14
N GLY A 275 -0.43 -13.12 6.80
CA GLY A 275 -0.57 -14.54 6.54
C GLY A 275 -2.04 -14.99 6.66
N PRO A 276 -2.67 -14.85 7.84
CA PRO A 276 -4.07 -15.19 8.03
C PRO A 276 -5.01 -14.38 7.14
N LEU A 277 -4.73 -13.07 6.97
CA LEU A 277 -5.53 -12.20 6.11
C LEU A 277 -5.57 -12.72 4.67
N VAL A 278 -4.41 -13.05 4.09
CA VAL A 278 -4.30 -13.61 2.76
C VAL A 278 -4.96 -14.99 2.71
N ALA A 279 -4.72 -15.88 3.67
CA ALA A 279 -5.32 -17.22 3.66
C ALA A 279 -6.87 -17.18 3.65
N LEU A 280 -7.47 -16.24 4.38
CA LEU A 280 -8.92 -16.09 4.47
C LEU A 280 -9.52 -15.33 3.28
N ILE A 281 -8.83 -14.31 2.79
CA ILE A 281 -9.37 -13.42 1.76
C ILE A 281 -9.08 -13.94 0.34
N LEU A 282 -7.95 -14.63 0.13
CA LEU A 282 -7.53 -15.09 -1.19
C LEU A 282 -8.61 -15.92 -1.91
N PRO A 283 -9.32 -16.88 -1.27
CA PRO A 283 -10.40 -17.62 -1.92
C PRO A 283 -11.53 -16.73 -2.45
N ALA A 284 -11.80 -15.59 -1.80
CA ALA A 284 -12.80 -14.62 -2.25
C ALA A 284 -12.24 -13.67 -3.33
N ILE A 285 -10.97 -13.29 -3.24
CA ILE A 285 -10.32 -12.40 -4.23
C ILE A 285 -10.08 -13.10 -5.57
N VAL A 286 -9.68 -14.38 -5.57
CA VAL A 286 -9.30 -15.08 -6.80
C VAL A 286 -10.42 -15.06 -7.86
N PRO A 287 -11.69 -15.39 -7.56
CA PRO A 287 -12.78 -15.27 -8.51
C PRO A 287 -12.98 -13.84 -9.03
N ILE A 288 -12.88 -12.83 -8.16
CA ILE A 288 -13.04 -11.42 -8.54
C ILE A 288 -11.94 -11.00 -9.52
N VAL A 289 -10.68 -11.39 -9.26
CA VAL A 289 -9.54 -11.11 -10.13
C VAL A 289 -9.70 -11.82 -11.48
N VAL A 290 -10.13 -13.09 -11.49
CA VAL A 290 -10.39 -13.83 -12.72
C VAL A 290 -11.48 -13.15 -13.56
N ILE A 291 -12.61 -12.80 -12.94
CA ILE A 291 -13.71 -12.12 -13.63
C ILE A 291 -13.26 -10.74 -14.15
N SER A 292 -12.51 -9.98 -13.34
CA SER A 292 -11.98 -8.67 -13.75
C SER A 292 -11.01 -8.80 -14.93
N GLY A 293 -10.14 -9.81 -14.92
CA GLY A 293 -9.24 -10.11 -16.02
C GLY A 293 -9.98 -10.51 -17.30
N LEU A 294 -11.03 -11.32 -17.18
CA LEU A 294 -11.91 -11.65 -18.31
C LEU A 294 -12.59 -10.40 -18.88
N TYR A 295 -13.13 -9.54 -18.01
CA TYR A 295 -13.73 -8.28 -18.41
C TYR A 295 -12.75 -7.39 -19.19
N VAL A 296 -11.55 -7.15 -18.63
CA VAL A 296 -10.51 -6.35 -19.30
C VAL A 296 -10.09 -6.99 -20.62
N GLY A 297 -10.00 -8.32 -20.67
CA GLY A 297 -9.70 -9.06 -21.90
C GLY A 297 -10.77 -8.85 -22.98
N VAL A 298 -12.05 -8.90 -22.62
CA VAL A 298 -13.17 -8.63 -23.53
C VAL A 298 -13.18 -7.17 -23.98
N GLU A 299 -12.92 -6.22 -23.09
CA GLU A 299 -12.82 -4.79 -23.45
C GLU A 299 -11.67 -4.55 -24.44
N ARG A 300 -10.51 -5.15 -24.19
CA ARG A 300 -9.35 -5.11 -25.09
C ARG A 300 -9.69 -5.72 -26.45
N LEU A 301 -10.40 -6.85 -26.47
CA LEU A 301 -10.86 -7.50 -27.69
C LEU A 301 -11.87 -6.63 -28.43
N GLN A 302 -12.79 -5.97 -27.73
CA GLN A 302 -13.77 -5.06 -28.32
C GLN A 302 -13.10 -3.86 -28.99
N GLN A 303 -12.07 -3.28 -28.34
CA GLN A 303 -11.29 -2.17 -28.90
C GLN A 303 -10.52 -2.60 -30.17
N TRP A 304 -10.03 -3.84 -30.22
CA TRP A 304 -9.22 -4.33 -31.35
C TRP A 304 -10.06 -4.93 -32.49
N GLN A 305 -11.07 -5.74 -32.17
CA GLN A 305 -11.93 -6.50 -33.09
C GLN A 305 -13.37 -6.61 -32.53
N PRO A 306 -14.25 -5.63 -32.79
CA PRO A 306 -15.55 -5.52 -32.14
C PRO A 306 -16.52 -6.66 -32.51
N TRP A 307 -16.39 -7.25 -33.70
CA TRP A 307 -17.26 -8.36 -34.13
C TRP A 307 -16.92 -9.67 -33.40
N LEU A 308 -15.64 -9.94 -33.14
CA LEU A 308 -15.21 -11.11 -32.35
C LEU A 308 -15.73 -11.02 -30.92
N ALA A 309 -15.65 -9.85 -30.29
CA ALA A 309 -16.19 -9.63 -28.95
C ALA A 309 -17.70 -9.91 -28.88
N LYS A 310 -18.47 -9.46 -29.89
CA LYS A 310 -19.91 -9.75 -29.98
C LYS A 310 -20.20 -11.24 -30.18
N ALA A 311 -19.46 -11.90 -31.08
CA ALA A 311 -19.61 -13.33 -31.32
C ALA A 311 -19.29 -14.14 -30.05
N LEU A 312 -18.20 -13.81 -29.37
CA LEU A 312 -17.81 -14.43 -28.10
C LEU A 312 -18.89 -14.26 -27.03
N ALA A 313 -19.44 -13.05 -26.88
CA ALA A 313 -20.52 -12.78 -25.93
C ALA A 313 -21.77 -13.63 -26.20
N VAL A 314 -22.21 -13.73 -27.46
CA VAL A 314 -23.35 -14.56 -27.86
C VAL A 314 -23.07 -16.04 -27.56
N VAL A 315 -21.89 -16.54 -27.92
CA VAL A 315 -21.49 -17.93 -27.64
C VAL A 315 -21.47 -18.21 -26.14
N SER A 316 -20.90 -17.31 -25.33
CA SER A 316 -20.87 -17.45 -23.87
C SER A 316 -22.27 -17.47 -23.26
N VAL A 317 -23.17 -16.59 -23.69
CA VAL A 317 -24.57 -16.59 -23.20
C VAL A 317 -25.28 -17.88 -23.59
N CYS A 318 -25.16 -18.33 -24.85
CA CYS A 318 -25.73 -19.59 -25.29
C CYS A 318 -25.19 -20.80 -24.50
N ALA A 319 -23.87 -20.83 -24.24
CA ALA A 319 -23.24 -21.88 -23.45
C ALA A 319 -23.75 -21.89 -22.01
N ILE A 320 -23.85 -20.72 -21.36
CA ILE A 320 -24.38 -20.61 -19.99
C ILE A 320 -25.84 -21.08 -19.92
N LEU A 321 -26.68 -20.66 -20.86
CA LEU A 321 -28.07 -21.10 -20.95
C LEU A 321 -28.19 -22.61 -21.18
N ALA A 322 -27.33 -23.17 -22.02
CA ALA A 322 -27.29 -24.61 -22.26
C ALA A 322 -26.88 -25.37 -20.99
N VAL A 323 -25.81 -24.94 -20.29
CA VAL A 323 -25.39 -25.54 -19.02
C VAL A 323 -26.50 -25.46 -17.98
N PHE A 324 -27.17 -24.31 -17.86
CA PHE A 324 -28.30 -24.14 -16.95
C PHE A 324 -29.46 -25.08 -17.28
N ALA A 325 -29.85 -25.18 -18.56
CA ALA A 325 -30.92 -26.08 -18.99
C ALA A 325 -30.59 -27.56 -18.76
N VAL A 326 -29.34 -27.97 -19.03
CA VAL A 326 -28.86 -29.34 -18.77
C VAL A 326 -28.86 -29.63 -17.28
N SER A 327 -28.34 -28.71 -16.47
CA SER A 327 -28.34 -28.86 -15.00
C SER A 327 -29.75 -28.94 -14.43
N TRP A 328 -30.69 -28.16 -14.96
CA TRP A 328 -32.10 -28.20 -14.55
C TRP A 328 -32.76 -29.53 -14.93
N TRP A 329 -32.43 -30.07 -16.10
CA TRP A 329 -32.95 -31.37 -16.55
C TRP A 329 -32.42 -32.54 -15.71
N MET A 330 -31.19 -32.43 -15.21
CA MET A 330 -30.53 -33.48 -14.42
C MET A 330 -30.87 -33.45 -12.92
N ALA A 331 -31.50 -32.37 -12.42
CA ALA A 331 -31.91 -32.21 -11.03
C ALA A 331 -33.33 -32.77 -10.79
#